data_AF-A0A928ZDA4-F1
#
_entry.id   AF-A0A928ZDA4-F1
#
_cell.length_a   1.000
_cell.length_b   1.000
_cell.length_c   1.000
_cell.angle_alpha   90.00
_cell.angle_beta   90.00
_cell.angle_gamma   90.00
#
_symmetry.space_group_name_H-M   'P 1'
#
loop_
_entity.id
_entity.type
_entity.pdbx_description
1 polymer ?
#
loop_
_entity_poly.entity_id
_entity_poly.type
_entity_poly.pdbx_seq_one_letter_code
_entity_poly.pdbx_strand_id
1 'polypeptide(L)'
;MYIRYGYVRYALRTIPEGKDPSRIAKKLLLHYDCTYNRDIRKQRLRQGKANVVLLCFGHQFLLLATNGEHPEFEKIESLQFSENPLQFSGYSIGVKQGKPYVQMTSRRFRGIKKTLTWMAVHDHNRVTRYMKEISPFSFKGVSDQRWKLIQMVNKKRKKAGLPRIRWSDISPMLTKH
;
A
#
# COMPACT_ATOMS: atom_id res chain seq x y z
N MET A 1 4.31 8.99 0.61
CA MET A 1 4.65 7.76 -0.15
C MET A 1 5.93 8.01 -0.95
N TYR A 2 6.96 7.18 -0.77
CA TYR A 2 8.32 7.40 -1.32
C TYR A 2 8.39 7.51 -2.85
N ILE A 3 7.47 6.88 -3.57
CA ILE A 3 7.35 6.99 -5.04
C ILE A 3 7.29 8.46 -5.49
N ARG A 4 6.62 9.35 -4.75
CA ARG A 4 6.56 10.79 -5.08
C ARG A 4 7.91 11.52 -5.01
N TYR A 5 8.89 10.90 -4.36
CA TYR A 5 10.24 11.41 -4.20
C TYR A 5 11.25 10.67 -5.09
N GLY A 6 10.78 9.96 -6.12
CA GLY A 6 11.64 9.31 -7.12
C GLY A 6 12.12 7.91 -6.76
N TYR A 7 11.64 7.31 -5.65
CA TYR A 7 11.95 5.93 -5.30
C TYR A 7 11.05 4.98 -6.10
N VAL A 8 11.58 4.50 -7.23
CA VAL A 8 10.82 3.76 -8.25
C VAL A 8 11.12 2.26 -8.27
N ARG A 9 12.23 1.85 -7.65
CA ARG A 9 12.63 0.45 -7.49
C ARG A 9 12.47 0.01 -6.05
N TYR A 10 12.19 -1.27 -5.83
CA TYR A 10 12.15 -1.86 -4.50
C TYR A 10 12.64 -3.31 -4.46
N ALA A 11 13.07 -3.73 -3.27
CA ALA A 11 13.31 -5.13 -2.95
C ALA A 11 12.67 -5.44 -1.59
N LEU A 12 11.77 -6.42 -1.57
CA LEU A 12 11.14 -6.94 -0.35
C LEU A 12 11.92 -8.17 0.11
N ARG A 13 12.24 -8.24 1.41
CA ARG A 13 12.95 -9.35 2.04
C ARG A 13 12.29 -9.70 3.38
N THR A 14 12.45 -10.95 3.79
CA THR A 14 11.98 -11.46 5.09
C THR A 14 13.18 -11.93 5.88
N ILE A 15 13.26 -11.53 7.15
CA ILE A 15 14.23 -12.02 8.11
C ILE A 15 13.75 -13.38 8.64
N PRO A 16 14.61 -14.42 8.59
CA PRO A 16 14.31 -15.70 9.20
C PRO A 16 13.95 -15.58 10.69
N GLU A 17 13.07 -16.45 11.16
CA GLU A 17 12.72 -16.53 12.58
C GLU A 17 13.98 -16.79 13.43
N GLY A 18 14.00 -16.24 14.65
CA GLY A 18 15.13 -16.34 15.57
C GLY A 18 16.25 -15.31 15.37
N LYS A 19 16.24 -14.53 14.28
CA LYS A 19 17.17 -13.39 14.13
C LYS A 19 16.55 -12.10 14.64
N ASP A 20 17.36 -11.30 15.35
CA ASP A 20 16.98 -9.97 15.82
C ASP A 20 16.81 -8.98 14.64
N PRO A 21 15.57 -8.49 14.40
CA PRO A 21 15.30 -7.56 13.30
C PRO A 21 16.06 -6.24 13.42
N SER A 22 16.27 -5.73 14.64
CA SER A 22 16.97 -4.46 14.87
C SER A 22 18.46 -4.56 14.55
N ARG A 23 19.11 -5.68 14.90
CA ARG A 23 20.51 -5.93 14.52
C ARG A 23 20.68 -6.03 13.01
N ILE A 24 19.76 -6.71 12.33
CA ILE A 24 19.79 -6.80 10.87
C ILE A 24 19.51 -5.44 10.22
N ALA A 25 18.56 -4.66 10.74
CA ALA A 25 18.29 -3.32 10.24
C ALA A 25 19.56 -2.45 10.25
N LYS A 26 20.31 -2.47 11.35
CA LYS A 26 21.60 -1.75 11.45
C LYS A 26 22.61 -2.21 10.39
N LYS A 27 22.73 -3.52 10.17
CA LYS A 27 23.60 -4.08 9.12
C LYS A 27 23.17 -3.63 7.73
N LEU A 28 21.87 -3.66 7.44
CA LEU A 28 21.33 -3.24 6.14
C LEU A 28 21.51 -1.73 5.92
N LEU A 29 21.30 -0.90 6.93
CA LEU A 29 21.53 0.54 6.83
C LEU A 29 22.98 0.86 6.42
N LEU A 30 23.95 0.18 7.04
CA LEU A 30 25.37 0.33 6.71
C LEU A 30 25.71 -0.25 5.33
N HIS A 31 25.26 -1.48 5.06
CA HIS A 31 25.57 -2.17 3.82
C HIS A 31 25.04 -1.43 2.58
N TYR A 32 23.83 -0.87 2.66
CA TYR A 32 23.23 -0.10 1.56
C TYR A 32 23.49 1.41 1.66
N ASP A 33 24.43 1.84 2.51
CA ASP A 33 24.79 3.26 2.69
C ASP A 33 23.55 4.18 2.77
N CYS A 34 22.57 3.73 3.56
CA CYS A 34 21.30 4.42 3.75
C CYS A 34 21.57 5.71 4.54
N THR A 35 21.28 6.86 3.93
CA THR A 35 21.52 8.16 4.57
C THR A 35 20.25 8.96 4.77
N TYR A 36 20.14 9.59 5.94
CA TYR A 36 19.10 10.56 6.24
C TYR A 36 19.48 11.98 5.80
N ASN A 37 20.76 12.23 5.52
CA ASN A 37 21.25 13.54 5.12
C ASN A 37 20.67 13.93 3.75
N ARG A 38 20.04 15.10 3.67
CA ARG A 38 19.39 15.58 2.44
C ARG A 38 20.40 15.98 1.37
N ASP A 39 21.53 16.56 1.75
CA ASP A 39 22.50 17.11 0.80
C ASP A 39 23.35 16.01 0.18
N ILE A 40 23.71 14.98 0.95
CA ILE A 40 24.30 13.75 0.41
C ILE A 40 23.36 13.12 -0.63
N ARG A 41 22.06 13.03 -0.34
CA ARG A 41 21.08 12.48 -1.29
C ARG A 41 20.98 13.29 -2.57
N LYS A 42 20.95 14.63 -2.46
CA LYS A 42 20.95 15.53 -3.63
C LYS A 42 22.23 15.38 -4.46
N GLN A 43 23.39 15.31 -3.80
CA GLN A 43 24.68 15.14 -4.45
C GLN A 43 24.75 13.80 -5.22
N ARG A 44 24.32 12.70 -4.58
CA ARG A 44 24.22 11.38 -5.23
C ARG A 44 23.36 11.44 -6.48
N LEU A 45 22.17 12.05 -6.41
CA LEU A 45 21.29 12.19 -7.59
C LEU A 45 21.96 12.98 -8.73
N ARG A 46 22.68 14.06 -8.42
CA ARG A 46 23.43 14.84 -9.44
C ARG A 46 24.54 14.03 -10.10
N GLN A 47 25.13 13.08 -9.37
CA GLN A 47 26.16 12.17 -9.86
C GLN A 47 25.59 10.92 -10.55
N GLY A 48 24.28 10.83 -10.75
CA GLY A 48 23.64 9.64 -11.31
C GLY A 48 23.62 8.42 -10.38
N LYS A 49 23.91 8.61 -9.08
CA LYS A 49 23.89 7.54 -8.07
C LYS A 49 22.51 7.41 -7.44
N ALA A 50 22.09 6.17 -7.24
CA ALA A 50 20.83 5.89 -6.55
C ALA A 50 20.94 6.13 -5.04
N ASN A 51 19.84 6.63 -4.47
CA ASN A 51 19.63 6.67 -3.03
C ASN A 51 18.81 5.47 -2.61
N VAL A 52 19.26 4.76 -1.56
CA VAL A 52 18.54 3.65 -0.96
C VAL A 52 17.98 4.08 0.40
N VAL A 53 16.74 3.67 0.69
CA VAL A 53 16.13 3.78 2.02
C VAL A 53 15.60 2.43 2.48
N LEU A 54 15.69 2.19 3.78
CA LEU A 54 15.20 0.98 4.43
C LEU A 54 13.91 1.27 5.21
N LEU A 55 12.88 0.47 4.98
CA LEU A 55 11.67 0.43 5.80
C LEU A 55 11.56 -0.95 6.46
N CYS A 56 11.25 -0.97 7.76
CA CYS A 56 11.16 -2.18 8.56
C CYS A 56 9.73 -2.38 9.07
N PHE A 57 9.19 -3.60 8.98
CA PHE A 57 7.89 -3.97 9.51
C PHE A 57 7.94 -5.40 10.06
N GLY A 58 8.10 -5.54 11.38
CA GLY A 58 8.34 -6.84 12.02
C GLY A 58 9.58 -7.52 11.41
N HIS A 59 9.39 -8.70 10.83
CA HIS A 59 10.45 -9.44 10.12
C HIS A 59 10.55 -9.10 8.63
N GLN A 60 9.76 -8.16 8.11
CA GLN A 60 9.82 -7.74 6.70
C GLN A 60 10.61 -6.45 6.53
N PHE A 61 11.45 -6.42 5.50
CA PHE A 61 12.30 -5.28 5.16
C PHE A 61 12.09 -4.91 3.71
N LEU A 62 11.88 -3.63 3.48
CA LEU A 62 11.67 -3.07 2.16
C LEU A 62 12.78 -2.07 1.89
N LEU A 63 13.66 -2.41 0.96
CA LEU A 63 14.61 -1.48 0.38
C LEU A 63 13.91 -0.76 -0.76
N LEU A 64 14.02 0.56 -0.80
CA LEU A 64 13.54 1.39 -1.89
C LEU A 64 14.73 2.13 -2.49
N ALA A 65 14.82 2.17 -3.81
CA ALA A 65 15.87 2.89 -4.51
C ALA A 65 15.30 3.91 -5.51
N THR A 66 15.98 5.05 -5.62
CA THR A 66 15.78 5.97 -6.75
C THR A 66 16.41 5.39 -8.03
N ASN A 67 16.18 6.04 -9.16
CA ASN A 67 17.00 5.79 -10.35
C ASN A 67 18.47 6.14 -10.10
N GLY A 68 19.35 5.50 -10.85
CA GLY A 68 20.81 5.60 -10.70
C GLY A 68 21.44 4.28 -10.26
N GLU A 69 22.76 4.26 -10.20
CA GLU A 69 23.52 3.07 -9.80
C GLU A 69 23.80 3.10 -8.29
N HIS A 70 23.68 1.94 -7.64
CA HIS A 70 24.12 1.75 -6.26
C HIS A 70 24.82 0.39 -6.11
N PRO A 71 26.13 0.35 -5.74
CA PRO A 71 26.95 -0.86 -5.84
C PRO A 71 26.35 -2.11 -5.19
N GLU A 72 25.79 -1.99 -3.99
CA GLU A 72 25.19 -3.12 -3.27
C GLU A 72 23.74 -3.41 -3.68
N PHE A 73 23.03 -2.42 -4.24
CA PHE A 73 21.62 -2.60 -4.62
C PHE A 73 21.50 -3.30 -5.97
N GLU A 74 22.45 -3.05 -6.89
CA GLU A 74 22.47 -3.73 -8.19
C GLU A 74 22.83 -5.23 -8.07
N LYS A 75 23.42 -5.66 -6.95
CA LYS A 75 23.72 -7.07 -6.69
C LYS A 75 22.49 -7.90 -6.29
N ILE A 76 21.34 -7.26 -6.07
CA ILE A 76 20.12 -7.95 -5.65
C ILE A 76 19.01 -7.81 -6.69
N GLU A 77 18.16 -8.83 -6.76
CA GLU A 77 16.93 -8.73 -7.53
C GLU A 77 16.01 -7.65 -6.93
N SER A 78 15.61 -6.70 -7.77
CA SER A 78 14.74 -5.59 -7.45
C SER A 78 13.68 -5.42 -8.54
N LEU A 79 12.53 -4.87 -8.17
CA LEU A 79 11.37 -4.68 -9.04
C LEU A 79 11.05 -3.20 -9.18
N GLN A 80 10.43 -2.82 -10.30
CA GLN A 80 9.90 -1.46 -10.50
C GLN A 80 8.43 -1.36 -10.10
N PHE A 81 8.03 -0.30 -9.39
CA PHE A 81 6.63 -0.10 -8.97
C PHE A 81 5.65 0.13 -10.14
N SER A 82 6.13 0.60 -11.28
CA SER A 82 5.36 0.83 -12.51
C SER A 82 4.88 -0.47 -13.15
N GLU A 83 5.73 -1.50 -13.10
CA GLU A 83 5.49 -2.80 -13.74
C GLU A 83 4.99 -3.82 -12.73
N ASN A 84 5.55 -3.79 -11.53
CA ASN A 84 5.36 -4.78 -10.48
C ASN A 84 4.92 -4.07 -9.18
N PRO A 85 3.64 -3.68 -9.03
CA PRO A 85 3.15 -3.05 -7.81
C PRO A 85 3.43 -3.92 -6.58
N LEU A 86 3.96 -3.31 -5.51
CA LEU A 86 4.23 -3.99 -4.25
C LEU A 86 2.93 -4.47 -3.62
N GLN A 87 2.82 -5.78 -3.42
CA GLN A 87 1.73 -6.39 -2.67
C GLN A 87 2.12 -6.44 -1.19
N PHE A 88 1.38 -5.75 -0.33
CA PHE A 88 1.68 -5.66 1.10
C PHE A 88 0.40 -5.57 1.95
N SER A 89 0.25 -6.45 2.94
CA SER A 89 -0.89 -6.46 3.88
C SER A 89 -2.28 -6.37 3.21
N GLY A 90 -2.44 -7.01 2.05
CA GLY A 90 -3.70 -7.01 1.29
C GLY A 90 -3.93 -5.75 0.44
N TYR A 91 -2.94 -4.87 0.33
CA TYR A 91 -2.92 -3.73 -0.58
C TYR A 91 -1.90 -3.93 -1.71
N SER A 92 -2.14 -3.23 -2.81
CA SER A 92 -1.27 -3.11 -3.96
C SER A 92 -0.83 -1.64 -4.06
N ILE A 93 0.48 -1.41 -3.99
CA ILE A 93 1.12 -0.10 -3.98
C ILE A 93 1.92 0.02 -5.27
N GLY A 94 1.52 0.89 -6.18
CA GLY A 94 2.19 1.05 -7.47
C GLY A 94 2.08 2.46 -8.02
N VAL A 95 2.18 2.56 -9.35
CA VAL A 95 2.10 3.82 -10.09
C VAL A 95 0.92 3.78 -11.06
N LYS A 96 0.14 4.85 -11.12
CA LYS A 96 -0.91 5.06 -12.13
C LYS A 96 -0.82 6.49 -12.64
N GLN A 97 -0.70 6.67 -13.95
CA GLN A 97 -0.53 7.99 -14.59
C GLN A 97 0.63 8.80 -13.95
N GLY A 98 1.78 8.14 -13.75
CA GLY A 98 2.97 8.75 -13.13
C GLY A 98 2.83 9.09 -11.64
N LYS A 99 1.69 8.79 -11.01
CA LYS A 99 1.43 9.12 -9.61
C LYS A 99 1.35 7.88 -8.73
N PRO A 100 1.77 7.98 -7.46
CA PRO A 100 1.48 6.97 -6.44
C PRO A 100 0.02 6.53 -6.45
N TYR A 101 -0.23 5.23 -6.56
CA TYR A 101 -1.58 4.67 -6.56
C TYR A 101 -1.65 3.45 -5.66
N VAL A 102 -2.52 3.53 -4.63
CA VAL A 102 -2.73 2.46 -3.65
C VAL A 102 -4.17 1.99 -3.73
N GLN A 103 -4.34 0.67 -3.81
CA GLN A 103 -5.64 0.01 -3.86
C GLN A 103 -5.59 -1.30 -3.06
N MET A 104 -6.73 -1.87 -2.70
CA MET A 104 -6.79 -3.25 -2.21
C MET A 104 -6.39 -4.21 -3.34
N THR A 105 -5.72 -5.31 -2.98
CA THR A 105 -5.43 -6.41 -3.90
C THR A 105 -6.71 -7.01 -4.48
N SER A 106 -6.62 -7.63 -5.66
CA SER A 106 -7.74 -8.36 -6.27
C SER A 106 -8.27 -9.49 -5.38
N ARG A 107 -7.39 -10.15 -4.60
CA ARG A 107 -7.78 -11.18 -3.63
C ARG A 107 -8.62 -10.59 -2.50
N ARG A 108 -8.11 -9.53 -1.83
CA ARG A 108 -8.83 -8.85 -0.74
C ARG A 108 -10.17 -8.27 -1.22
N PHE A 109 -10.15 -7.57 -2.36
CA PHE A 109 -11.36 -6.96 -2.93
C PHE A 109 -12.44 -8.01 -3.26
N ARG A 110 -12.07 -9.15 -3.87
CA ARG A 110 -13.02 -10.24 -4.17
C ARG A 110 -13.61 -10.85 -2.89
N GLY A 111 -12.80 -11.06 -1.85
CA GLY A 111 -13.27 -11.58 -0.56
C GLY A 111 -14.30 -10.65 0.10
N ILE A 112 -14.01 -9.36 0.13
CA ILE A 112 -14.93 -8.32 0.64
C ILE A 112 -16.20 -8.28 -0.20
N LYS A 113 -16.07 -8.29 -1.53
CA LYS A 113 -17.21 -8.29 -2.45
C LYS A 113 -18.13 -9.48 -2.20
N LYS A 114 -17.59 -10.69 -2.06
CA LYS A 114 -18.37 -11.91 -1.76
C LYS A 114 -19.15 -11.74 -0.45
N THR A 115 -18.45 -11.31 0.60
CA THR A 115 -19.03 -11.11 1.94
C THR A 115 -20.16 -10.08 1.92
N LEU A 116 -19.94 -8.90 1.33
CA LEU A 116 -20.96 -7.86 1.17
C LEU A 116 -22.14 -8.30 0.30
N THR A 117 -21.88 -9.06 -0.77
CA THR A 117 -22.93 -9.56 -1.67
C THR A 117 -23.89 -10.50 -0.96
N TRP A 118 -23.39 -11.29 -0.02
CA TRP A 118 -24.16 -12.21 0.82
C TRP A 118 -24.97 -11.43 1.86
N MET A 119 -24.34 -10.51 2.60
CA MET A 119 -25.04 -9.71 3.62
C MET A 119 -25.89 -8.55 3.08
N ALA A 120 -25.85 -8.24 1.78
CA ALA A 120 -26.43 -7.01 1.22
C ALA A 120 -27.91 -6.79 1.61
N VAL A 121 -28.69 -7.87 1.64
CA VAL A 121 -30.13 -7.84 1.96
C VAL A 121 -30.44 -8.15 3.43
N HIS A 122 -29.41 -8.29 4.27
CA HIS A 122 -29.55 -8.49 5.70
C HIS A 122 -29.60 -7.14 6.43
N ASP A 123 -29.47 -7.20 7.76
CA ASP A 123 -29.46 -6.05 8.66
C ASP A 123 -28.56 -4.90 8.18
N HIS A 124 -29.13 -3.69 8.15
CA HIS A 124 -28.47 -2.47 7.74
C HIS A 124 -27.21 -2.21 8.57
N ASN A 125 -27.28 -2.40 9.89
CA ASN A 125 -26.17 -2.10 10.79
C ASN A 125 -24.98 -3.03 10.55
N ARG A 126 -25.24 -4.32 10.29
CA ARG A 126 -24.19 -5.29 9.93
C ARG A 126 -23.43 -4.88 8.68
N VAL A 127 -24.13 -4.45 7.63
CA VAL A 127 -23.47 -4.02 6.38
C VAL A 127 -22.68 -2.73 6.61
N THR A 128 -23.28 -1.76 7.30
CA THR A 128 -22.63 -0.48 7.64
C THR A 128 -21.36 -0.70 8.47
N ARG A 129 -21.39 -1.56 9.50
CA ARG A 129 -20.22 -1.91 10.32
C ARG A 129 -19.11 -2.52 9.46
N TYR A 130 -19.43 -3.55 8.68
CA TYR A 130 -18.44 -4.19 7.81
C TYR A 130 -17.80 -3.20 6.82
N MET A 131 -18.61 -2.29 6.25
CA MET A 131 -18.12 -1.25 5.33
C MET A 131 -17.16 -0.23 5.96
N LYS A 132 -17.29 0.04 7.27
CA LYS A 132 -16.37 0.90 8.03
C LYS A 132 -15.03 0.20 8.25
N GLU A 133 -15.04 -1.11 8.47
CA GLU A 133 -13.87 -1.91 8.84
C GLU A 133 -13.01 -2.38 7.65
N ILE A 134 -13.51 -2.25 6.41
CA ILE A 134 -12.81 -2.71 5.18
C ILE A 134 -11.35 -2.23 5.11
N SER A 135 -11.11 -0.97 5.44
CA SER A 135 -9.79 -0.34 5.34
C SER A 135 -9.73 0.93 6.18
N PRO A 136 -8.70 1.11 7.01
CA PRO A 136 -8.46 2.37 7.71
C PRO A 136 -7.94 3.47 6.76
N PHE A 137 -7.42 3.10 5.59
CA PHE A 137 -6.81 4.04 4.66
C PHE A 137 -7.79 4.64 3.65
N SER A 138 -7.60 5.92 3.33
CA SER A 138 -8.42 6.74 2.43
C SER A 138 -7.76 7.02 1.07
N PHE A 139 -6.76 6.22 0.66
CA PHE A 139 -6.12 6.37 -0.65
C PHE A 139 -7.15 6.32 -1.79
N LYS A 140 -6.93 7.12 -2.85
CA LYS A 140 -7.88 7.24 -3.97
C LYS A 140 -8.35 5.88 -4.51
N GLY A 141 -7.43 4.96 -4.78
CA GLY A 141 -7.78 3.64 -5.32
C GLY A 141 -8.61 2.79 -4.36
N VAL A 142 -8.34 2.89 -3.05
CA VAL A 142 -9.15 2.23 -2.01
C VAL A 142 -10.54 2.86 -1.93
N SER A 143 -10.63 4.20 -1.96
CA SER A 143 -11.90 4.94 -1.94
C SER A 143 -12.76 4.62 -3.17
N ASP A 144 -12.17 4.60 -4.37
CA ASP A 144 -12.84 4.20 -5.61
C ASP A 144 -13.39 2.77 -5.51
N GLN A 145 -12.62 1.84 -4.93
CA GLN A 145 -13.05 0.46 -4.70
C GLN A 145 -14.19 0.37 -3.68
N ARG A 146 -14.12 1.11 -2.57
CA ARG A 146 -15.21 1.18 -1.58
C ARG A 146 -16.49 1.72 -2.20
N TRP A 147 -16.39 2.75 -3.05
CA TRP A 147 -17.53 3.28 -3.80
C TRP A 147 -18.20 2.22 -4.67
N LYS A 148 -17.41 1.44 -5.42
CA LYS A 148 -17.93 0.33 -6.25
C LYS A 148 -18.68 -0.71 -5.41
N LEU A 149 -18.17 -1.03 -4.21
CA LEU A 149 -18.83 -1.98 -3.31
C LEU A 149 -20.19 -1.48 -2.83
N ILE A 150 -20.32 -0.18 -2.51
CA ILE A 150 -21.58 0.42 -2.08
C ILE A 150 -22.59 0.43 -3.21
N GLN A 151 -22.17 0.81 -4.42
CA GLN A 151 -23.04 0.79 -5.59
C GLN A 151 -23.61 -0.61 -5.83
N MET A 152 -22.77 -1.64 -5.71
CA MET A 152 -23.20 -3.03 -5.79
C MET A 152 -24.20 -3.41 -4.69
N VAL A 153 -23.91 -3.09 -3.43
CA VAL A 153 -24.80 -3.36 -2.28
C VAL A 153 -26.14 -2.66 -2.47
N ASN A 154 -26.13 -1.36 -2.81
CA ASN A 154 -27.33 -0.57 -3.01
C ASN A 154 -28.16 -1.05 -4.20
N LYS A 155 -27.52 -1.57 -5.26
CA LYS A 155 -28.23 -2.22 -6.38
C LYS A 155 -29.01 -3.45 -5.90
N LYS A 156 -28.42 -4.28 -5.03
CA LYS A 156 -29.10 -5.44 -4.43
C LYS A 156 -30.21 -5.03 -3.47
N ARG A 157 -29.93 -4.07 -2.59
CA ARG A 157 -30.91 -3.55 -1.61
C ARG A 157 -32.13 -2.95 -2.29
N LYS A 158 -31.93 -2.15 -3.34
CA LYS A 158 -33.02 -1.59 -4.16
C LYS A 158 -33.93 -2.70 -4.73
N LYS A 159 -33.35 -3.78 -5.26
CA LYS A 159 -34.13 -4.92 -5.78
C LYS A 159 -34.94 -5.65 -4.71
N ALA A 160 -34.48 -5.62 -3.46
CA ALA A 160 -35.16 -6.23 -2.32
C ALA A 160 -36.08 -5.25 -1.56
N GLY A 161 -36.32 -4.04 -2.08
CA GLY A 161 -37.15 -3.03 -1.39
C GLY A 161 -36.50 -2.42 -0.13
N LEU A 162 -35.20 -2.61 0.08
CA LEU A 162 -34.49 -2.15 1.27
C LEU A 162 -33.88 -0.76 1.10
N PRO A 163 -33.78 0.04 2.18
CA PRO A 163 -33.17 1.37 2.13
C PRO A 163 -31.69 1.29 1.77
N ARG A 164 -31.20 2.28 1.02
CA ARG A 164 -29.79 2.38 0.62
C ARG A 164 -28.89 2.69 1.82
N ILE A 165 -27.65 2.24 1.74
CA ILE A 165 -26.56 2.67 2.62
C ILE A 165 -25.95 3.93 2.01
N ARG A 166 -25.91 5.03 2.77
CA ARG A 166 -25.32 6.29 2.29
C ARG A 166 -23.82 6.28 2.56
N TRP A 167 -23.07 7.02 1.76
CA TRP A 167 -21.62 7.14 1.96
C TRP A 167 -21.27 7.79 3.30
N SER A 168 -22.08 8.77 3.74
CA SER A 168 -21.95 9.43 5.04
C SER A 168 -21.95 8.44 6.21
N ASP A 169 -22.69 7.34 6.09
CA ASP A 169 -22.92 6.39 7.19
C ASP A 169 -21.70 5.50 7.43
N ILE A 170 -20.78 5.45 6.47
CA ILE A 170 -19.66 4.50 6.40
C ILE A 170 -18.32 5.16 6.08
N SER A 171 -18.32 6.46 5.79
CA SER A 171 -17.09 7.21 5.66
C SER A 171 -16.46 7.34 7.06
N PRO A 172 -15.20 6.92 7.27
CA PRO A 172 -14.49 7.33 8.47
C PRO A 172 -14.46 8.86 8.47
N MET A 173 -14.77 9.49 9.61
CA MET A 173 -14.60 10.94 9.75
C MET A 173 -13.16 11.25 9.33
N LEU A 174 -13.01 12.09 8.32
CA LEU A 174 -11.71 12.47 7.79
C LEU A 174 -10.96 13.24 8.88
N THR A 175 -10.14 12.57 9.69
CA THR A 175 -9.02 13.24 10.33
C THR A 175 -8.07 13.65 9.21
N LYS A 176 -8.11 14.94 8.86
CA LYS A 176 -7.09 15.58 8.02
C LYS A 176 -5.74 15.31 8.70
N HIS A 177 -4.88 14.55 8.04
CA HIS A 177 -3.45 14.47 8.35
C HIS A 177 -2.69 15.34 7.35
#